data_AF-A0A352VQI2-F1
#
_entry.id   AF-A0A352VQI2-F1
#
_cell.length_a   1.000
_cell.length_b   1.000
_cell.length_c   1.000
_cell.angle_alpha   90.00
_cell.angle_beta   90.00
_cell.angle_gamma   90.00
#
_symmetry.space_group_name_H-M   'P 1'
#
loop_
_entity.id
_entity.type
_entity.pdbx_description
1 polymer ?
#
loop_
_entity_poly.entity_id
_entity_poly.type
_entity_poly.pdbx_seq_one_letter_code
_entity_poly.pdbx_strand_id
1 'polypeptide(L)'
;MRDTHGWPRALLGAALLTCLAAVACAVELGTTARTPGFLEVEWDGATTDTIDALIDGVVIAQVRDLDGRPMSSRFVRFTALPLGDDNRPGVFLAPLGSTPTQPTTQVTANTAGIAIAAVRLGTVPGRAGIWVTVFELEDSDTIFVDVLPGQAHQIQLAPRDTTIEVGSSFQMRYSLGDFYANPVEGTVALTVTGAISLAGETVTGAALGTGQVFGVSGEVTDSVAVEVAAPAGGGA
;
A
#
# COMPACT_ATOMS: atom_id res chain seq x y z
N MET A 1 -18.77 29.57 88.82
CA MET A 1 -17.43 29.79 89.42
C MET A 1 -16.41 29.49 88.34
N ARG A 2 -15.77 30.56 87.82
CA ARG A 2 -14.39 30.70 87.31
C ARG A 2 -13.78 29.58 86.45
N ASP A 3 -12.99 29.81 85.40
CA ASP A 3 -12.60 30.97 84.59
C ASP A 3 -11.75 30.41 83.43
N THR A 4 -11.99 30.94 82.24
CA THR A 4 -11.08 31.27 81.11
C THR A 4 -9.66 30.66 80.99
N HIS A 5 -9.29 30.28 79.75
CA HIS A 5 -8.12 30.71 78.93
C HIS A 5 -8.10 29.83 77.66
N GLY A 6 -7.79 30.21 76.41
CA GLY A 6 -7.32 31.41 75.70
C GLY A 6 -6.91 30.94 74.28
N TRP A 7 -7.23 31.71 73.22
CA TRP A 7 -6.96 31.49 71.77
C TRP A 7 -5.45 31.39 71.37
N PRO A 8 -4.98 31.33 70.07
CA PRO A 8 -5.65 31.41 68.74
C PRO A 8 -5.08 30.55 67.54
N ARG A 9 -5.79 30.60 66.39
CA ARG A 9 -5.35 30.68 64.95
C ARG A 9 -4.56 29.54 64.25
N ALA A 10 -5.18 28.97 63.20
CA ALA A 10 -4.64 28.71 61.84
C ALA A 10 -5.84 28.32 60.93
N LEU A 11 -6.33 29.08 59.95
CA LEU A 11 -5.85 29.40 58.59
C LEU A 11 -5.47 28.19 57.71
N LEU A 12 -5.89 28.29 56.43
CA LEU A 12 -5.75 27.38 55.28
C LEU A 12 -6.74 26.21 55.22
N GLY A 13 -7.41 25.90 54.13
CA GLY A 13 -7.31 26.36 52.74
C GLY A 13 -8.03 25.32 51.87
N ALA A 14 -8.81 25.77 50.89
CA ALA A 14 -9.59 24.92 50.00
C ALA A 14 -8.71 23.98 49.14
N ALA A 15 -9.19 22.76 48.89
CA ALA A 15 -8.72 21.94 47.78
C ALA A 15 -9.94 21.41 47.02
N LEU A 16 -10.24 22.10 45.93
CA LEU A 16 -11.21 21.73 44.89
C LEU A 16 -10.56 20.61 44.06
N LEU A 17 -11.07 19.38 44.14
CA LEU A 17 -10.58 18.27 43.32
C LEU A 17 -11.36 18.24 42.00
N THR A 18 -10.85 18.92 40.98
CA THR A 18 -11.33 18.82 39.59
C THR A 18 -10.83 17.51 38.98
N CYS A 19 -11.74 16.54 38.79
CA CYS A 19 -11.49 15.36 37.97
C CYS A 19 -11.44 15.76 36.48
N LEU A 20 -10.25 15.77 35.89
CA LEU A 20 -10.09 15.76 34.43
C LEU A 20 -10.45 14.35 33.92
N ALA A 21 -11.60 14.23 33.23
CA ALA A 21 -11.89 13.05 32.43
C ALA A 21 -11.09 13.14 31.13
N ALA A 22 -10.03 12.34 31.01
CA ALA A 22 -9.32 12.15 29.76
C ALA A 22 -10.25 11.39 28.79
N VAL A 23 -10.71 12.07 27.75
CA VAL A 23 -11.37 11.44 26.61
C VAL A 23 -10.27 10.70 25.84
N ALA A 24 -10.07 9.43 26.15
CA ALA A 24 -9.27 8.55 25.30
C ALA A 24 -10.07 8.31 24.03
N CYS A 25 -9.62 8.93 22.94
CA CYS A 25 -10.08 8.62 21.59
C CYS A 25 -9.56 7.22 21.26
N ALA A 26 -10.36 6.19 21.54
CA ALA A 26 -10.09 4.85 21.08
C ALA A 26 -10.32 4.84 19.56
N VAL A 27 -9.23 4.85 18.79
CA VAL A 27 -9.27 4.37 17.41
C VAL A 27 -9.63 2.89 17.49
N GLU A 28 -10.83 2.54 17.05
CA GLU A 28 -11.21 1.14 16.83
C GLU A 28 -10.38 0.62 15.65
N LEU A 29 -9.27 -0.06 15.96
CA LEU A 29 -8.64 -0.97 15.02
C LEU A 29 -9.65 -2.08 14.76
N GLY A 30 -10.07 -2.23 13.50
CA GLY A 30 -11.03 -3.23 13.05
C GLY A 30 -10.60 -4.62 13.49
N THR A 31 -11.15 -5.10 14.59
CA THR A 31 -10.95 -6.44 15.10
C THR A 31 -12.01 -7.31 14.45
N THR A 32 -11.65 -8.02 13.38
CA THR A 32 -12.45 -9.14 12.90
C THR A 32 -12.68 -10.10 14.07
N ALA A 33 -13.94 -10.51 14.27
CA ALA A 33 -14.37 -11.32 15.40
C ALA A 33 -13.52 -12.59 15.53
N ARG A 34 -12.90 -12.74 16.71
CA ARG A 34 -11.97 -13.83 17.08
C ARG A 34 -12.69 -15.17 17.17
N THR A 35 -12.23 -16.16 16.43
CA THR A 35 -12.61 -17.56 16.67
C THR A 35 -11.78 -18.07 17.86
N PRO A 36 -12.37 -18.69 18.91
CA PRO A 36 -11.59 -19.38 19.93
C PRO A 36 -10.76 -20.49 19.28
N GLY A 37 -9.44 -20.47 19.47
CA GLY A 37 -8.50 -21.38 18.83
C GLY A 37 -7.16 -21.47 19.57
N PHE A 38 -6.28 -22.34 19.08
CA PHE A 38 -4.91 -22.48 19.58
C PHE A 38 -3.97 -21.40 19.01
N LEU A 39 -4.39 -20.70 17.96
CA LEU A 39 -3.61 -19.70 17.24
C LEU A 39 -4.30 -18.33 17.27
N GLU A 40 -3.58 -17.31 17.71
CA GLU A 40 -3.92 -15.90 17.52
C GLU A 40 -2.85 -15.27 16.62
N VAL A 41 -3.27 -14.59 15.56
CA VAL A 41 -2.35 -13.90 14.64
C VAL A 41 -2.60 -12.40 14.70
N GLU A 42 -1.52 -11.66 14.87
CA GLU A 42 -1.51 -10.21 14.93
C GLU A 42 -0.55 -9.65 13.87
N TRP A 43 -0.92 -8.50 13.34
CA TRP A 43 -0.10 -7.70 12.43
C TRP A 43 0.25 -6.41 13.14
N ASP A 44 1.55 -6.16 13.38
CA ASP A 44 2.02 -4.93 14.02
C ASP A 44 2.60 -3.90 13.01
N GLY A 45 2.62 -4.25 11.73
CA GLY A 45 3.08 -3.38 10.64
C GLY A 45 1.99 -2.46 10.08
N ALA A 46 2.37 -1.64 9.10
CA ALA A 46 1.40 -0.87 8.33
C ALA A 46 0.47 -1.83 7.55
N THR A 47 -0.84 -1.60 7.59
CA THR A 47 -1.81 -2.41 6.83
C THR A 47 -1.82 -2.08 5.34
N THR A 48 -1.09 -1.03 4.94
CA THR A 48 -0.99 -0.53 3.57
C THR A 48 0.40 0.05 3.33
N ASP A 49 1.06 -0.35 2.25
CA ASP A 49 2.32 0.25 1.78
C ASP A 49 2.54 -0.05 0.29
N THR A 50 3.56 0.53 -0.33
CA THR A 50 3.90 0.34 -1.76
C THR A 50 4.64 -0.97 -2.02
N ILE A 51 4.57 -1.44 -3.26
CA ILE A 51 5.39 -2.56 -3.76
C ILE A 51 6.85 -2.49 -3.29
N ASP A 52 7.47 -3.65 -3.09
CA ASP A 52 8.84 -3.83 -2.58
C ASP A 52 9.17 -3.24 -1.20
N ALA A 53 8.23 -2.54 -0.55
CA ALA A 53 8.45 -1.99 0.78
C ALA A 53 8.85 -3.10 1.76
N LEU A 54 9.96 -2.88 2.46
CA LEU A 54 10.25 -3.62 3.68
C LEU A 54 9.40 -2.98 4.77
N ILE A 55 8.40 -3.70 5.26
CA ILE A 55 7.53 -3.16 6.30
C ILE A 55 8.31 -3.13 7.61
N ASP A 56 8.30 -1.98 8.29
CA ASP A 56 8.87 -1.79 9.65
C ASP A 56 8.00 -2.49 10.74
N GLY A 57 7.47 -3.67 10.41
CA GLY A 57 6.61 -4.52 11.22
C GLY A 57 6.68 -5.98 10.80
N VAL A 58 5.94 -6.81 11.50
CA VAL A 58 6.03 -8.26 11.50
C VAL A 58 4.65 -8.90 11.66
N VAL A 59 4.55 -10.16 11.24
CA VAL A 59 3.45 -11.03 11.62
C VAL A 59 3.82 -11.70 12.93
N ILE A 60 2.97 -11.56 13.94
CA ILE A 60 3.11 -12.21 15.24
C ILE A 60 2.07 -13.32 15.32
N ALA A 61 2.53 -14.55 15.42
CA ALA A 61 1.68 -15.70 15.71
C ALA A 61 1.89 -16.12 17.16
N GLN A 62 0.80 -16.14 17.92
CA GLN A 62 0.77 -16.55 19.31
C GLN A 62 0.02 -17.87 19.43
N VAL A 63 0.73 -18.89 19.90
CA VAL A 63 0.21 -20.25 20.08
C VAL A 63 -0.10 -20.48 21.55
N ARG A 64 -1.36 -20.77 21.87
CA ARG A 64 -1.87 -20.99 23.22
C ARG A 64 -2.69 -22.26 23.29
N ASP A 65 -2.74 -22.89 24.46
CA ASP A 65 -3.70 -23.96 24.73
C ASP A 65 -5.11 -23.38 24.96
N LEU A 66 -6.10 -24.27 25.13
CA LEU A 66 -7.49 -23.87 25.38
C LEU A 66 -7.70 -23.13 26.72
N ASP A 67 -6.74 -23.23 27.65
CA ASP A 67 -6.73 -22.48 28.91
C ASP A 67 -6.00 -21.11 28.76
N GLY A 68 -5.55 -20.77 27.55
CA GLY A 68 -4.83 -19.55 27.22
C GLY A 68 -3.34 -19.57 27.58
N ARG A 69 -2.77 -20.70 28.00
CA ARG A 69 -1.36 -20.82 28.35
C ARG A 69 -0.49 -20.94 27.10
N PRO A 70 0.69 -20.29 27.06
CA PRO A 70 1.55 -20.34 25.88
C PRO A 70 2.06 -21.76 25.59
N MET A 71 2.09 -22.13 24.31
CA MET A 71 2.63 -23.40 23.83
C MET A 71 3.94 -23.19 23.08
N SER A 72 5.05 -23.50 23.74
CA SER A 72 6.39 -23.39 23.14
C SER A 72 6.73 -24.54 22.19
N SER A 73 7.77 -24.36 21.38
CA SER A 73 8.35 -25.37 20.50
C SER A 73 7.40 -25.90 19.40
N ARG A 74 6.32 -25.17 19.13
CA ARG A 74 5.40 -25.47 18.02
C ARG A 74 5.91 -24.86 16.73
N PHE A 75 5.79 -25.61 15.64
CA PHE A 75 6.14 -25.10 14.32
C PHE A 75 4.98 -24.28 13.75
N VAL A 76 5.21 -23.00 13.53
CA VAL A 76 4.28 -22.10 12.86
C VAL A 76 4.78 -21.87 11.44
N ARG A 77 3.93 -22.15 10.45
CA ARG A 77 4.22 -21.87 9.05
C ARG A 77 3.48 -20.61 8.62
N PHE A 78 4.20 -19.69 8.00
CA PHE A 78 3.67 -18.51 7.35
C PHE A 78 3.77 -18.72 5.84
N THR A 79 2.67 -18.50 5.13
CA THR A 79 2.59 -18.72 3.68
C THR A 79 1.91 -17.54 3.04
N ALA A 80 2.60 -16.88 2.11
CA ALA A 80 2.01 -15.87 1.25
C ALA A 80 0.97 -16.53 0.34
N LEU A 81 -0.24 -15.99 0.33
CA LEU A 81 -1.25 -16.36 -0.65
C LEU A 81 -0.89 -15.74 -2.00
N PRO A 82 -1.23 -16.43 -3.10
CA PRO A 82 -1.02 -15.87 -4.43
C PRO A 82 -1.89 -14.62 -4.66
N LEU A 83 -1.36 -13.70 -5.47
CA LEU A 83 -1.97 -12.44 -5.83
C LEU A 83 -1.88 -12.23 -7.35
N GLY A 84 -2.98 -11.72 -7.93
CA GLY A 84 -3.10 -11.45 -9.36
C GLY A 84 -3.24 -12.71 -10.23
N ASP A 85 -3.47 -12.50 -11.53
CA ASP A 85 -3.73 -13.57 -12.50
C ASP A 85 -2.52 -14.49 -12.73
N ASP A 86 -1.31 -13.93 -12.59
CA ASP A 86 -0.05 -14.66 -12.70
C ASP A 86 0.32 -15.46 -11.44
N ASN A 87 -0.54 -15.43 -10.41
CA ASN A 87 -0.36 -16.19 -9.16
C ASN A 87 0.99 -15.89 -8.46
N ARG A 88 1.39 -14.61 -8.47
CA ARG A 88 2.65 -14.14 -7.86
C ARG A 88 2.46 -13.96 -6.35
N PRO A 89 3.52 -14.12 -5.53
CA PRO A 89 3.39 -13.85 -4.11
C PRO A 89 3.16 -12.35 -3.87
N GLY A 90 2.09 -12.01 -3.14
CA GLY A 90 1.82 -10.62 -2.73
C GLY A 90 2.75 -10.12 -1.64
N VAL A 91 3.41 -11.03 -0.91
CA VAL A 91 4.46 -10.73 0.05
C VAL A 91 5.56 -11.80 0.04
N PHE A 92 6.74 -11.42 0.53
CA PHE A 92 7.83 -12.30 0.88
C PHE A 92 8.01 -12.32 2.40
N LEU A 93 8.45 -13.47 2.90
CA LEU A 93 8.52 -13.79 4.32
C LEU A 93 9.92 -14.28 4.68
N ALA A 94 10.31 -14.07 5.94
CA ALA A 94 11.46 -14.70 6.57
C ALA A 94 11.29 -14.73 8.10
N PRO A 95 12.08 -15.55 8.82
CA PRO A 95 12.17 -15.41 10.27
C PRO A 95 12.68 -14.03 10.64
N LEU A 96 12.29 -13.53 11.82
CA LEU A 96 12.78 -12.24 12.33
C LEU A 96 14.31 -12.15 12.30
N GLY A 97 14.85 -11.03 11.80
CA GLY A 97 16.29 -10.81 11.66
C GLY A 97 16.90 -11.34 10.36
N SER A 98 16.10 -11.93 9.47
CA SER A 98 16.51 -12.35 8.12
C SER A 98 15.79 -11.53 7.04
N THR A 99 16.39 -11.41 5.86
CA THR A 99 15.77 -10.70 4.73
C THR A 99 14.63 -11.52 4.13
N PRO A 100 13.38 -11.01 4.08
CA PRO A 100 12.26 -11.71 3.48
C PRO A 100 12.47 -11.91 1.98
N THR A 101 12.53 -13.16 1.52
CA THR A 101 12.81 -13.48 0.09
C THR A 101 12.01 -14.66 -0.43
N GLN A 102 11.30 -15.37 0.45
CA GLN A 102 10.57 -16.59 0.11
C GLN A 102 9.06 -16.37 0.32
N PRO A 103 8.18 -17.02 -0.46
CA PRO A 103 6.74 -16.94 -0.25
C PRO A 103 6.28 -17.76 0.97
N THR A 104 7.18 -18.49 1.62
CA THR A 104 6.88 -19.28 2.81
C THR A 104 8.06 -19.27 3.77
N THR A 105 7.76 -19.28 5.07
CA THR A 105 8.76 -19.47 6.12
C THR A 105 8.16 -20.25 7.28
N GLN A 106 9.03 -20.89 8.06
CA GLN A 106 8.63 -21.65 9.24
C GLN A 106 9.45 -21.17 10.43
N VAL A 107 8.75 -20.88 11.52
CA VAL A 107 9.35 -20.34 12.75
C VAL A 107 8.84 -21.19 13.92
N THR A 108 9.76 -21.57 14.80
CA THR A 108 9.41 -22.28 16.03
C THR A 108 8.99 -21.28 17.10
N ALA A 109 7.81 -21.50 17.69
CA ALA A 109 7.31 -20.70 18.80
C ALA A 109 8.26 -20.76 20.00
N ASN A 110 8.59 -19.60 20.56
CA ASN A 110 9.48 -19.47 21.71
C ASN A 110 8.80 -19.92 23.02
N THR A 111 9.45 -19.72 24.17
CA THR A 111 8.92 -20.09 25.50
C THR A 111 7.63 -19.35 25.87
N ALA A 112 7.34 -18.20 25.25
CA ALA A 112 6.10 -17.46 25.39
C ALA A 112 5.03 -17.86 24.35
N GLY A 113 5.28 -18.91 23.56
CA GLY A 113 4.37 -19.36 22.50
C GLY A 113 4.36 -18.43 21.28
N ILE A 114 5.37 -17.57 21.12
CA ILE A 114 5.38 -16.56 20.06
C ILE A 114 6.31 -16.99 18.91
N ALA A 115 5.81 -16.92 17.69
CA ALA A 115 6.55 -17.04 16.44
C ALA A 115 6.40 -15.76 15.62
N ILE A 116 7.50 -15.22 15.08
CA ILE A 116 7.52 -13.92 14.40
C ILE A 116 8.12 -14.06 13.00
N ALA A 117 7.42 -13.52 12.01
CA ALA A 117 7.89 -13.44 10.62
C ALA A 117 8.01 -11.99 10.15
N ALA A 118 9.15 -11.64 9.57
CA ALA A 118 9.36 -10.38 8.87
C ALA A 118 8.73 -10.45 7.47
N VAL A 119 8.23 -9.30 6.99
CA VAL A 119 7.48 -9.20 5.73
C VAL A 119 8.08 -8.12 4.83
N ARG A 120 8.23 -8.47 3.54
CA ARG A 120 8.45 -7.50 2.46
C ARG A 120 7.29 -7.61 1.48
N LEU A 121 6.75 -6.49 1.02
CA LEU A 121 5.70 -6.52 0.01
C LEU A 121 6.25 -7.01 -1.33
N GLY A 122 5.36 -7.62 -2.12
CA GLY A 122 5.65 -8.10 -3.46
C GLY A 122 5.70 -6.97 -4.48
N THR A 123 5.77 -7.35 -5.75
CA THR A 123 5.84 -6.41 -6.89
C THR A 123 4.49 -6.18 -7.58
N VAL A 124 3.43 -6.82 -7.08
CA VAL A 124 2.08 -6.74 -7.64
C VAL A 124 1.17 -6.02 -6.63
N PRO A 125 0.48 -4.95 -7.02
CA PRO A 125 -0.46 -4.28 -6.13
C PRO A 125 -1.73 -5.12 -5.93
N GLY A 126 -2.38 -4.90 -4.80
CA GLY A 126 -3.60 -5.57 -4.41
C GLY A 126 -3.53 -6.07 -2.97
N ARG A 127 -4.58 -6.79 -2.57
CA ARG A 127 -4.74 -7.28 -1.20
C ARG A 127 -3.99 -8.59 -1.01
N ALA A 128 -2.77 -8.52 -0.47
CA ALA A 128 -1.94 -9.68 -0.22
C ALA A 128 -2.37 -10.39 1.07
N GLY A 129 -2.52 -11.71 1.03
CA GLY A 129 -2.87 -12.53 2.19
C GLY A 129 -1.67 -13.29 2.75
N ILE A 130 -1.59 -13.43 4.07
CA ILE A 130 -0.62 -14.29 4.75
C ILE A 130 -1.40 -15.32 5.54
N TRP A 131 -1.33 -16.57 5.08
CA TRP A 131 -1.93 -17.71 5.75
C TRP A 131 -0.94 -18.29 6.76
N VAL A 132 -1.35 -18.30 8.02
CA VAL A 132 -0.56 -18.77 9.16
C VAL A 132 -1.17 -20.06 9.66
N THR A 133 -0.34 -21.09 9.82
CA THR A 133 -0.80 -22.44 10.18
C THR A 133 0.06 -23.06 11.28
N VAL A 134 -0.60 -23.78 12.18
CA VAL A 134 0.05 -24.69 13.13
C VAL A 134 -0.48 -26.11 12.87
N PHE A 135 0.19 -26.85 11.97
CA PHE A 135 -0.31 -28.15 11.49
C PHE A 135 -0.61 -29.16 12.60
N GLU A 136 0.24 -29.19 13.62
CA GLU A 136 0.10 -30.12 14.74
C GLU A 136 -1.19 -29.91 15.55
N LEU A 137 -1.78 -28.71 15.46
CA LEU A 137 -2.99 -28.31 16.17
C LEU A 137 -4.19 -28.16 15.23
N GLU A 138 -4.00 -28.43 13.93
CA GLU A 138 -5.02 -28.27 12.88
C GLU A 138 -5.67 -26.88 12.86
N ASP A 139 -4.92 -25.85 13.26
CA ASP A 139 -5.40 -24.49 13.40
C ASP A 139 -4.71 -23.53 12.43
N SER A 140 -5.44 -22.53 11.97
CA SER A 140 -4.96 -21.56 11.00
C SER A 140 -5.71 -20.24 11.03
N ASP A 141 -5.03 -19.17 10.67
CA ASP A 141 -5.61 -17.84 10.51
C ASP A 141 -4.99 -17.13 9.29
N THR A 142 -5.65 -16.09 8.81
CA THR A 142 -5.19 -15.30 7.66
C THR A 142 -5.28 -13.81 7.96
N ILE A 143 -4.17 -13.12 7.75
CA ILE A 143 -4.12 -11.66 7.77
C ILE A 143 -3.94 -11.11 6.36
N PHE A 144 -4.31 -9.84 6.16
CA PHE A 144 -4.22 -9.17 4.87
C PHE A 144 -3.47 -7.84 4.99
N VAL A 145 -2.71 -7.52 3.94
CA VAL A 145 -2.00 -6.25 3.77
C VAL A 145 -2.29 -5.72 2.38
N ASP A 146 -2.61 -4.44 2.26
CA ASP A 146 -2.86 -3.78 0.99
C ASP A 146 -1.55 -3.28 0.37
N VAL A 147 -1.20 -3.83 -0.80
CA VAL A 147 -0.02 -3.43 -1.57
C VAL A 147 -0.43 -2.37 -2.60
N LEU A 148 0.12 -1.18 -2.49
CA LEU A 148 -0.11 -0.06 -3.41
C LEU A 148 0.89 -0.12 -4.59
N PRO A 149 0.50 0.36 -5.78
CA PRO A 149 1.45 0.56 -6.87
C PRO A 149 2.63 1.45 -6.46
N GLY A 150 3.75 1.30 -7.15
CA GLY A 150 4.90 2.17 -6.93
C GLY A 150 4.67 3.58 -7.48
N GLN A 151 5.68 4.43 -7.35
CA GLN A 151 5.66 5.72 -8.04
C GLN A 151 5.68 5.53 -9.56
N ALA A 152 5.03 6.45 -10.27
CA ALA A 152 5.05 6.46 -11.73
C ALA A 152 6.50 6.48 -12.24
N HIS A 153 6.83 5.52 -13.11
CA HIS A 153 8.15 5.34 -13.70
C HIS A 153 8.11 5.33 -15.23
N GLN A 154 6.94 5.06 -15.82
CA GLN A 154 6.74 4.95 -17.25
C GLN A 154 5.45 5.68 -17.67
N ILE A 155 5.50 6.34 -18.83
CA ILE A 155 4.33 6.86 -19.54
C ILE A 155 4.23 6.09 -20.84
N GLN A 156 3.01 5.71 -21.21
CA GLN A 156 2.72 5.19 -22.54
C GLN A 156 1.68 6.08 -23.22
N LEU A 157 2.12 6.88 -24.18
CA LEU A 157 1.25 7.63 -25.08
C LEU A 157 0.68 6.74 -26.20
N ALA A 158 -0.58 7.01 -26.58
CA ALA A 158 -1.28 6.29 -27.65
C ALA A 158 -2.24 7.20 -28.44
N PRO A 159 -2.38 7.05 -29.77
CA PRO A 159 -1.65 6.10 -30.63
C PRO A 159 -0.15 6.42 -30.72
N ARG A 160 0.66 5.37 -30.85
CA ARG A 160 2.06 5.49 -31.27
C ARG A 160 2.10 5.78 -32.77
N ASP A 161 3.06 6.59 -33.19
CA ASP A 161 3.44 6.86 -34.59
C ASP A 161 2.27 6.85 -35.57
N THR A 162 1.61 7.99 -35.72
CA THR A 162 0.38 8.10 -36.51
C THR A 162 0.53 9.12 -37.62
N THR A 163 -0.24 8.91 -38.70
CA THR A 163 -0.38 9.88 -39.78
C THR A 163 -1.81 10.43 -39.75
N ILE A 164 -1.95 11.75 -39.82
CA ILE A 164 -3.23 12.45 -39.94
C ILE A 164 -3.21 13.41 -41.13
N GLU A 165 -4.38 13.79 -41.61
CA GLU A 165 -4.48 14.83 -42.63
C GLU A 165 -4.47 16.23 -41.99
N VAL A 166 -4.08 17.26 -42.75
CA VAL A 166 -4.25 18.66 -42.34
C VAL A 166 -5.73 18.92 -42.01
N GLY A 167 -5.99 19.51 -40.84
CA GLY A 167 -7.33 19.78 -40.32
C GLY A 167 -8.01 18.60 -39.63
N SER A 168 -7.48 17.38 -39.76
CA SER A 168 -7.98 16.21 -39.02
C SER A 168 -7.42 16.15 -37.61
N SER A 169 -8.11 15.45 -36.71
CA SER A 169 -7.73 15.33 -35.31
C SER A 169 -7.92 13.92 -34.75
N PHE A 170 -7.22 13.64 -33.65
CA PHE A 170 -7.40 12.43 -32.84
C PHE A 170 -7.24 12.74 -31.36
N GLN A 171 -7.73 11.84 -30.51
CA GLN A 171 -7.54 11.92 -29.05
C GLN A 171 -6.25 11.20 -28.65
N MET A 172 -5.34 11.95 -28.04
CA MET A 172 -4.17 11.40 -27.37
C MET A 172 -4.59 10.77 -26.05
N ARG A 173 -4.25 9.50 -25.88
CA ARG A 173 -4.46 8.75 -24.64
C ARG A 173 -3.12 8.49 -23.99
N TYR A 174 -3.14 8.31 -22.68
CA TYR A 174 -1.96 7.93 -21.93
C TYR A 174 -2.30 6.93 -20.82
N SER A 175 -1.28 6.19 -20.39
CA SER A 175 -1.31 5.41 -19.17
C SER A 175 0.02 5.59 -18.43
N LEU A 176 -0.06 5.53 -17.10
CA LEU A 176 1.11 5.55 -16.22
C LEU A 176 1.34 4.15 -15.66
N GLY A 177 2.61 3.76 -15.61
CA GLY A 177 3.06 2.52 -14.99
C GLY A 177 4.16 2.78 -13.98
N ASP A 178 4.23 1.98 -12.93
CA ASP A 178 5.39 1.95 -12.03
C ASP A 178 6.57 1.19 -12.67
N PHE A 179 7.62 0.93 -11.89
CA PHE A 179 8.81 0.21 -12.36
C PHE A 179 8.50 -1.19 -12.92
N TYR A 180 7.47 -1.86 -12.40
CA TYR A 180 7.02 -3.19 -12.85
C TYR A 180 5.87 -3.12 -13.86
N ALA A 181 5.56 -1.92 -14.37
CA ALA A 181 4.43 -1.65 -15.24
C ALA A 181 3.06 -1.95 -14.62
N ASN A 182 2.95 -1.89 -13.28
CA ASN A 182 1.64 -1.87 -12.65
C ASN A 182 0.96 -0.52 -12.93
N PRO A 183 -0.36 -0.47 -13.19
CA PRO A 183 -1.05 0.78 -13.42
C PRO A 183 -0.93 1.73 -12.22
N VAL A 184 -0.60 2.99 -12.50
CA VAL A 184 -0.52 4.06 -11.51
C VAL A 184 -1.55 5.13 -11.86
N GLU A 185 -2.27 5.63 -10.86
CA GLU A 185 -3.16 6.77 -11.05
C GLU A 185 -2.35 8.07 -11.14
N GLY A 186 -2.76 8.97 -12.05
CA GLY A 186 -2.12 10.26 -12.21
C GLY A 186 -2.52 10.96 -13.50
N THR A 187 -1.93 12.12 -13.73
CA THR A 187 -2.19 12.97 -14.90
C THR A 187 -0.91 13.20 -15.67
N VAL A 188 -1.00 13.16 -17.00
CA VAL A 188 0.12 13.48 -17.88
C VAL A 188 -0.10 14.87 -18.50
N ALA A 189 0.86 15.77 -18.31
CA ALA A 189 0.89 17.05 -18.99
C ALA A 189 1.35 16.85 -20.43
N LEU A 190 0.48 17.19 -21.38
CA LEU A 190 0.76 17.07 -22.81
C LEU A 190 1.22 18.41 -23.40
N THR A 191 2.27 18.36 -24.20
CA THR A 191 2.73 19.49 -25.02
C THR A 191 3.05 19.01 -26.44
N VAL A 192 3.07 19.93 -27.40
CA VAL A 192 3.34 19.59 -28.80
C VAL A 192 4.32 20.55 -29.45
N THR A 193 5.01 20.07 -30.49
CA THR A 193 5.85 20.87 -31.38
C THR A 193 5.63 20.46 -32.85
N GLY A 194 6.06 21.32 -33.78
CA GLY A 194 6.03 21.02 -35.22
C GLY A 194 4.68 21.27 -35.88
N ALA A 195 4.30 20.38 -36.80
CA ALA A 195 3.19 20.59 -37.73
C ALA A 195 1.77 20.30 -37.14
N ILE A 196 1.65 20.23 -35.82
CA ILE A 196 0.43 19.88 -35.08
C ILE A 196 0.09 20.93 -34.02
N SER A 197 -1.17 20.96 -33.59
CA SER A 197 -1.65 21.74 -32.44
C SER A 197 -2.34 20.84 -31.41
N LEU A 198 -2.44 21.33 -30.17
CA LEU A 198 -3.04 20.61 -29.05
C LEU A 198 -4.12 21.46 -28.38
N ALA A 199 -5.29 20.87 -28.15
CA ALA A 199 -6.36 21.44 -27.33
C ALA A 199 -6.88 20.37 -26.38
N GLY A 200 -6.58 20.50 -25.09
CA GLY A 200 -6.78 19.42 -24.11
C GLY A 200 -5.94 18.20 -24.50
N GLU A 201 -6.60 17.08 -24.79
CA GLU A 201 -5.98 15.84 -25.28
C GLU A 201 -6.16 15.65 -26.79
N THR A 202 -6.78 16.60 -27.48
CA THR A 202 -7.03 16.51 -28.93
C THR A 202 -5.88 17.09 -29.72
N VAL A 203 -5.22 16.25 -30.52
CA VAL A 203 -4.14 16.63 -31.42
C VAL A 203 -4.73 16.87 -32.82
N THR A 204 -4.41 18.01 -33.43
CA THR A 204 -4.90 18.39 -34.77
C THR A 204 -3.74 18.67 -35.72
N GLY A 205 -3.83 18.21 -36.97
CA GLY A 205 -2.86 18.52 -38.02
C GLY A 205 -2.99 19.98 -38.45
N ALA A 206 -1.97 20.80 -38.18
CA ALA A 206 -2.00 22.24 -38.44
C ALA A 206 -1.36 22.62 -39.79
N ALA A 207 -0.32 21.90 -40.20
CA ALA A 207 0.40 22.10 -41.46
C ALA A 207 0.97 20.78 -41.97
N LEU A 208 1.43 20.72 -43.22
CA LEU A 208 2.15 19.54 -43.72
C LEU A 208 3.50 19.39 -43.02
N GLY A 209 3.89 18.15 -42.71
CA GLY A 209 5.19 17.83 -42.12
C GLY A 209 5.06 16.95 -40.88
N THR A 210 6.06 17.01 -40.00
CA THR A 210 6.09 16.21 -38.77
C THR A 210 5.81 17.07 -37.54
N GLY A 211 5.12 16.46 -36.58
CA GLY A 211 4.91 16.99 -35.24
C GLY A 211 5.36 15.97 -34.19
N GLN A 212 5.58 16.44 -32.97
CA GLN A 212 5.83 15.58 -31.82
C GLN A 212 4.90 15.95 -30.68
N VAL A 213 4.35 14.94 -30.04
CA VAL A 213 3.61 15.07 -28.79
C VAL A 213 4.52 14.58 -27.67
N PHE A 214 4.66 15.37 -26.61
CA PHE A 214 5.41 15.03 -25.41
C PHE A 214 4.45 14.92 -24.24
N GLY A 215 4.57 13.84 -23.48
CA GLY A 215 3.89 13.64 -22.20
C GLY A 215 4.88 13.72 -21.07
N VAL A 216 4.52 14.45 -20.01
CA VAL A 216 5.34 14.58 -18.78
C VAL A 216 4.47 14.30 -17.56
N SER A 217 4.99 13.50 -16.63
CA SER A 217 4.41 13.29 -15.30
C SER A 217 5.53 13.18 -14.28
N GLY A 218 5.74 14.24 -13.50
CA GLY A 218 6.92 14.35 -12.63
C GLY A 218 8.21 14.34 -13.45
N GLU A 219 9.11 13.39 -13.18
CA GLU A 219 10.37 13.20 -13.90
C GLU A 219 10.25 12.27 -15.11
N VAL A 220 9.11 11.58 -15.25
CA VAL A 220 8.89 10.63 -16.35
C VAL A 220 8.43 11.39 -17.59
N THR A 221 9.01 11.05 -18.73
CA THR A 221 8.66 11.64 -20.02
C THR A 221 8.50 10.56 -21.09
N ASP A 222 7.62 10.82 -22.06
CA ASP A 222 7.43 10.01 -23.25
C ASP A 222 7.10 10.91 -24.44
N SER A 223 7.37 10.45 -25.66
CA SER A 223 7.04 11.20 -26.86
C SER A 223 6.59 10.30 -28.00
N VAL A 224 5.77 10.86 -28.88
CA VAL A 224 5.31 10.20 -30.11
C VAL A 224 5.39 11.15 -31.29
N ALA A 225 5.78 10.61 -32.45
CA ALA A 225 5.77 11.35 -33.69
C ALA A 225 4.39 11.30 -34.35
N VAL A 226 4.02 12.40 -35.00
CA VAL A 226 2.82 12.51 -35.83
C VAL A 226 3.24 13.03 -37.19
N GLU A 227 2.90 12.32 -38.25
CA GLU A 227 3.03 12.81 -39.61
C GLU A 227 1.73 13.48 -40.05
N VAL A 228 1.82 14.66 -40.64
CA VAL A 228 0.69 15.40 -41.17
C VAL A 228 0.79 15.45 -42.69
N ALA A 229 -0.12 14.74 -43.34
CA ALA A 229 -0.20 14.58 -44.79
C ALA A 229 -1.29 15.48 -45.40
N ALA A 230 -1.23 15.63 -46.73
CA ALA A 230 -2.26 16.35 -47.46
C ALA A 230 -3.60 15.61 -47.39
N PRO A 231 -4.74 16.34 -47.42
CA PRO A 231 -6.04 15.69 -47.49
C PRO A 231 -6.13 14.80 -48.73
N ALA A 232 -6.63 13.57 -48.56
CA ALA A 232 -6.86 12.66 -49.67
C ALA A 232 -8.02 13.16 -50.54
N GLY A 233 -7.75 14.11 -51.46
CA GLY A 233 -8.77 14.60 -52.40
C GLY A 233 -8.52 15.92 -53.13
N GLY A 234 -7.36 16.57 -53.00
CA GLY A 234 -7.09 17.87 -53.63
C GLY A 234 -6.55 17.81 -55.07
N GLY A 235 -7.25 17.14 -55.97
CA GLY A 235 -6.98 17.18 -57.41
C GLY A 235 -8.21 17.64 -58.17
N ALA A 236 -8.33 18.95 -58.39
CA ALA A 236 -9.22 19.56 -59.37
C ALA A 236 -8.47 20.69 -60.08
#